data_AF-A0AAE4FF43-F1
#
_entry.id   AF-A0AAE4FF43-F1
#
_cell.length_a   1.000
_cell.length_b   1.000
_cell.length_c   1.000
_cell.angle_alpha   90.00
_cell.angle_beta   90.00
_cell.angle_gamma   90.00
#
_symmetry.space_group_name_H-M   'P 1'
#
loop_
_entity.id
_entity.type
_entity.pdbx_description
1 polymer ?
#
loop_
_entity_poly.entity_id
_entity_poly.type
_entity_poly.pdbx_seq_one_letter_code
_entity_poly.pdbx_strand_id
1 'polypeptide(L)'
;MGARVIGINRAVADLNALVGNITSKKVSRAMHRALDIGGRQAAVYTPIDTKTLINSQFRGVEVKGTLFTGRVGYSASYAVFVHDPNVKQSFRRPTAKKEFLTKGFEETQQMIDQAVAEEMRI
;
A
#
# COMPACT_ATOMS: atom_id res chain seq x y z
N MET A 1 54.32 11.78 3.82
CA MET A 1 53.61 10.66 4.48
C MET A 1 52.13 10.78 4.12
N GLY A 2 51.59 9.84 3.33
CA GLY A 2 50.18 9.86 2.94
C GLY A 2 49.30 9.46 4.12
N ALA A 3 48.35 10.32 4.52
CA ALA A 3 47.43 10.02 5.60
C ALA A 3 46.57 8.80 5.21
N ARG A 4 46.69 7.70 5.94
CA ARG A 4 45.90 6.48 5.71
C ARG A 4 44.48 6.76 6.20
N VAL A 5 43.55 6.96 5.27
CA VAL A 5 42.16 7.32 5.60
C VAL A 5 41.41 6.09 6.11
N ILE A 6 41.39 5.89 7.42
CA ILE A 6 40.72 4.74 8.07
C ILE A 6 39.20 5.00 8.23
N GLY A 7 38.76 6.26 8.23
CA GLY A 7 37.38 6.65 8.49
C GLY A 7 36.39 6.39 7.34
N ILE A 8 36.84 6.45 6.08
CA ILE A 8 35.95 6.29 4.91
C ILE A 8 35.32 4.90 4.89
N ASN A 9 36.09 3.85 5.17
CA ASN A 9 35.58 2.49 5.16
C ASN A 9 34.51 2.25 6.24
N ARG A 10 34.62 2.91 7.41
CA ARG A 10 33.57 2.88 8.44
C ARG A 10 32.33 3.63 8.00
N ALA A 11 32.48 4.84 7.47
CA ALA A 11 31.35 5.63 6.97
C ALA A 11 30.58 4.88 5.86
N VAL A 12 31.29 4.19 4.96
CA VAL A 12 30.68 3.36 3.92
C VAL A 12 29.94 2.16 4.51
N ALA A 13 30.52 1.48 5.51
CA ALA A 13 29.87 0.35 6.18
C ALA A 13 28.60 0.77 6.94
N ASP A 14 28.66 1.89 7.67
CA ASP A 14 27.53 2.44 8.42
C ASP A 14 26.41 2.89 7.46
N LEU A 15 26.76 3.49 6.33
CA LEU A 15 25.81 3.89 5.30
C LEU A 15 25.13 2.67 4.66
N ASN A 16 25.89 1.60 4.36
CA ASN A 16 25.33 0.36 3.85
C ASN A 16 24.39 -0.31 4.85
N ALA A 17 24.74 -0.30 6.14
CA ALA A 17 23.87 -0.81 7.21
C ALA A 17 22.58 0.01 7.35
N LEU A 18 22.67 1.34 7.22
CA LEU A 18 21.50 2.23 7.22
C LEU A 18 20.59 1.96 6.01
N VAL A 19 21.16 1.89 4.81
CA VAL A 19 20.42 1.57 3.57
C VAL A 19 19.77 0.20 3.67
N GLY A 20 20.48 -0.81 4.17
CA GLY A 20 19.94 -2.15 4.40
C GLY A 20 18.76 -2.16 5.36
N ASN A 21 18.84 -1.42 6.47
CA ASN A 21 17.74 -1.31 7.44
C ASN A 21 16.51 -0.58 6.88
N ILE A 22 16.72 0.49 6.11
CA ILE A 22 15.64 1.25 5.46
C ILE A 22 14.91 0.36 4.46
N THR A 23 15.66 -0.25 3.52
CA THR A 23 15.12 -1.08 2.44
C THR A 23 14.44 -2.35 2.97
N SER A 24 15.02 -3.01 3.96
CA SER A 24 14.50 -4.31 4.44
C SER A 24 13.31 -4.17 5.38
N LYS A 25 13.28 -3.14 6.23
CA LYS A 25 12.30 -3.04 7.33
C LYS A 25 11.37 -1.84 7.21
N LYS A 26 11.91 -0.63 7.03
CA LYS A 26 11.08 0.59 7.02
C LYS A 26 10.18 0.64 5.80
N VAL A 27 10.71 0.37 4.61
CA VAL A 27 9.92 0.38 3.37
C VAL A 27 8.85 -0.71 3.40
N SER A 28 9.19 -1.93 3.82
CA SER A 28 8.21 -3.02 3.95
C SER A 28 7.05 -2.67 4.89
N ARG A 29 7.35 -2.11 6.07
CA ARG A 29 6.30 -1.65 7.00
C ARG A 29 5.47 -0.50 6.45
N ALA A 30 6.11 0.50 5.85
CA ALA A 30 5.44 1.61 5.20
C ALA A 30 4.46 1.12 4.12
N MET A 31 4.88 0.17 3.29
CA MET A 31 4.04 -0.46 2.27
C MET A 31 2.85 -1.20 2.87
N HIS A 32 3.07 -2.04 3.89
CA HIS A 32 1.97 -2.74 4.54
C HIS A 32 0.97 -1.78 5.18
N ARG A 33 1.45 -0.71 5.83
CA ARG A 33 0.60 0.32 6.44
C ARG A 33 -0.20 1.10 5.40
N ALA A 34 0.45 1.52 4.31
CA ALA A 34 -0.20 2.18 3.18
C ALA A 34 -1.32 1.31 2.56
N LEU A 35 -1.03 0.05 2.29
CA LEU A 35 -2.00 -0.90 1.71
C LEU A 35 -3.14 -1.23 2.68
N ASP A 36 -2.88 -1.25 3.99
CA ASP A 36 -3.91 -1.45 5.01
C ASP A 36 -4.86 -0.25 5.11
N ILE A 37 -4.33 0.97 5.11
CA ILE A 37 -5.13 2.20 5.13
C ILE A 37 -6.05 2.27 3.89
N GLY A 38 -5.46 2.19 2.69
CA GLY A 38 -6.24 2.25 1.44
C GLY A 38 -7.20 1.07 1.28
N GLY A 39 -6.76 -0.13 1.65
CA GLY A 39 -7.59 -1.34 1.60
C GLY A 39 -8.81 -1.27 2.52
N ARG A 40 -8.65 -0.73 3.73
CA ARG A 40 -9.77 -0.53 4.67
C ARG A 40 -10.78 0.47 4.13
N GLN A 41 -10.32 1.60 3.58
CA GLN A 41 -11.24 2.57 3.00
C GLN A 41 -11.97 2.01 1.77
N ALA A 42 -11.25 1.29 0.90
CA ALA A 42 -11.87 0.59 -0.22
C ALA A 42 -12.94 -0.41 0.25
N ALA A 43 -12.72 -1.11 1.37
CA ALA A 43 -13.70 -2.02 1.96
C ALA A 43 -14.95 -1.31 2.52
N VAL A 44 -14.82 -0.05 2.99
CA VAL A 44 -15.97 0.79 3.39
C VAL A 44 -16.89 1.10 2.20
N TYR A 45 -16.29 1.29 1.03
CA TYR A 45 -17.00 1.57 -0.22
C TYR A 45 -17.43 0.33 -0.99
N THR A 46 -16.92 -0.84 -0.60
CA THR A 46 -17.26 -2.10 -1.26
C THR A 46 -18.72 -2.47 -0.95
N PRO A 47 -19.54 -2.72 -1.99
CA PRO A 47 -20.90 -3.20 -1.82
C PRO A 47 -20.94 -4.57 -1.13
N ILE A 48 -21.94 -4.77 -0.28
CA ILE A 48 -22.17 -6.03 0.42
C ILE A 48 -23.53 -6.57 0.00
N ASP A 49 -23.50 -7.70 -0.70
CA ASP A 49 -24.68 -8.52 -0.95
C ASP A 49 -24.56 -9.85 -0.18
N THR A 50 -23.75 -10.78 -0.69
CA THR A 50 -23.49 -12.10 -0.06
C THR A 50 -22.22 -12.15 0.80
N LYS A 51 -21.57 -11.01 1.03
CA LYS A 51 -20.23 -10.86 1.66
C LYS A 51 -19.05 -11.47 0.88
N THR A 52 -19.29 -12.21 -0.20
CA THR A 52 -18.22 -12.81 -1.02
C THR A 52 -17.23 -11.76 -1.53
N LEU A 53 -17.72 -10.61 -2.02
CA LEU A 53 -16.87 -9.55 -2.56
C LEU A 53 -15.92 -9.00 -1.48
N ILE A 54 -16.45 -8.51 -0.37
CA ILE A 54 -15.63 -7.90 0.70
C ILE A 54 -14.62 -8.90 1.28
N ASN A 55 -14.99 -10.17 1.41
CA ASN A 55 -14.10 -11.23 1.90
C ASN A 55 -13.05 -11.69 0.88
N SER A 56 -13.20 -11.31 -0.39
CA SER A 56 -12.27 -11.66 -1.46
C SER A 56 -11.14 -10.64 -1.64
N GLN A 57 -11.07 -9.62 -0.78
CA GLN A 57 -10.01 -8.60 -0.83
C GLN A 57 -8.65 -9.22 -0.53
N PHE A 58 -7.66 -8.93 -1.37
CA PHE A 58 -6.28 -9.32 -1.15
C PHE A 58 -5.35 -8.13 -1.28
N ARG A 59 -4.18 -8.26 -0.67
CA ARG A 59 -3.09 -7.28 -0.73
C ARG A 59 -1.82 -8.03 -1.12
N GLY A 60 -1.10 -7.51 -2.09
CA GLY A 60 0.16 -8.07 -2.57
C GLY A 60 1.26 -7.02 -2.57
N VAL A 61 2.48 -7.43 -2.22
CA VAL A 61 3.69 -6.62 -2.34
C VAL A 61 4.66 -7.36 -3.23
N GLU A 62 5.08 -6.72 -4.31
CA GLU A 62 6.09 -7.21 -5.24
C GLU A 62 7.36 -6.36 -5.06
N VAL A 63 8.49 -7.01 -4.77
CA VAL A 63 9.77 -6.34 -4.54
C VAL A 63 10.70 -6.61 -5.72
N LYS A 64 11.10 -5.55 -6.42
CA LYS A 64 12.06 -5.59 -7.54
C LYS A 64 13.28 -4.74 -7.19
N GLY A 65 14.25 -5.35 -6.51
CA GLY A 65 15.43 -4.65 -6.03
C GLY A 65 15.05 -3.58 -4.99
N THR A 66 15.19 -2.31 -5.36
CA THR A 66 14.83 -1.16 -4.51
C THR A 66 13.40 -0.65 -4.75
N LEU A 67 12.71 -1.16 -5.78
CA LEU A 67 11.33 -0.78 -6.08
C LEU A 67 10.34 -1.72 -5.41
N PHE A 68 9.51 -1.17 -4.53
CA PHE A 68 8.42 -1.89 -3.87
C PHE A 68 7.10 -1.49 -4.50
N THR A 69 6.37 -2.45 -5.06
CA THR A 69 5.07 -2.23 -5.68
C THR A 69 4.00 -2.93 -4.86
N GLY A 70 3.09 -2.14 -4.28
CA GLY A 70 1.93 -2.65 -3.55
C GLY A 70 0.70 -2.69 -4.44
N ARG A 71 -0.13 -3.72 -4.30
CA ARG A 71 -1.41 -3.86 -5.00
C ARG A 71 -2.49 -4.31 -4.04
N VAL A 72 -3.69 -3.75 -4.17
CA VAL A 72 -4.90 -4.21 -3.49
C VAL A 72 -5.93 -4.53 -4.54
N GLY A 73 -6.62 -5.66 -4.39
CA GLY A 73 -7.60 -6.11 -5.35
C GLY A 73 -8.62 -7.04 -4.72
N TYR A 74 -9.53 -7.53 -5.54
CA TYR A 74 -10.54 -8.51 -5.17
C TYR A 74 -10.40 -9.74 -6.06
N SER A 75 -10.42 -10.92 -5.45
CA SER A 75 -10.32 -12.19 -6.18
C SER A 75 -11.66 -12.63 -6.78
N ALA A 76 -12.77 -12.05 -6.34
CA ALA A 76 -14.07 -12.30 -6.95
C ALA A 76 -14.12 -11.79 -8.40
N SER A 77 -14.37 -12.69 -9.36
CA SER A 77 -14.37 -12.36 -10.80
C SER A 77 -15.38 -11.26 -11.16
N TYR A 78 -16.49 -11.17 -10.43
CA TYR A 78 -17.52 -10.17 -10.67
C TYR A 78 -17.16 -8.78 -10.10
N ALA A 79 -16.05 -8.64 -9.38
CA ALA A 79 -15.62 -7.36 -8.80
C ALA A 79 -15.46 -6.27 -9.85
N VAL A 80 -15.02 -6.62 -11.07
CA VAL A 80 -14.83 -5.68 -12.19
C VAL A 80 -16.17 -5.03 -12.56
N PHE A 81 -17.23 -5.82 -12.71
CA PHE A 81 -18.57 -5.30 -13.04
C PHE A 81 -19.16 -4.46 -11.90
N VAL A 82 -18.84 -4.80 -10.65
CA VAL A 82 -19.29 -4.02 -9.49
C VAL A 82 -18.54 -2.70 -9.39
N HIS A 83 -17.25 -2.70 -9.75
CA HIS A 83 -16.40 -1.52 -9.73
C HIS A 83 -16.72 -0.53 -10.85
N ASP A 84 -17.06 -1.02 -12.05
CA ASP A 84 -17.31 -0.20 -13.23
C ASP A 84 -18.50 0.79 -13.02
N PRO A 85 -18.29 2.10 -13.22
CA PRO A 85 -19.33 3.11 -13.09
C PRO A 85 -20.41 3.02 -14.19
N ASN A 86 -20.11 2.44 -15.34
CA ASN A 86 -21.05 2.31 -16.45
C ASN A 86 -22.12 1.25 -16.19
N VAL A 87 -21.84 0.30 -15.30
CA VAL A 87 -22.78 -0.77 -14.94
C VAL A 87 -23.74 -0.27 -13.86
N LYS A 88 -24.97 0.05 -14.24
CA LYS A 88 -26.03 0.46 -13.31
C LYS A 88 -26.35 -0.67 -12.33
N GLN A 89 -26.17 -0.40 -11.04
CA GLN A 89 -26.46 -1.33 -9.94
C GLN A 89 -27.04 -0.55 -8.77
N SER A 90 -28.00 -1.15 -8.06
CA SER A 90 -28.49 -0.62 -6.80
C SER A 90 -27.75 -1.29 -5.65
N PHE A 91 -27.22 -0.47 -4.73
CA PHE A 91 -26.54 -0.97 -3.55
C PHE A 91 -27.45 -0.89 -2.33
N ARG A 92 -27.47 -1.97 -1.53
CA ARG A 92 -28.18 -1.98 -0.23
C ARG A 92 -27.46 -1.14 0.82
N ARG A 93 -26.14 -1.03 0.71
CA ARG A 93 -25.28 -0.32 1.67
C ARG A 93 -25.17 1.15 1.27
N PRO A 94 -25.43 2.12 2.18
CA PRO A 94 -25.44 3.54 1.84
C PRO A 94 -24.04 4.10 1.55
N THR A 95 -22.99 3.53 2.15
CA THR A 95 -21.61 3.92 1.89
C THR A 95 -21.05 3.31 0.61
N ALA A 96 -21.76 2.39 -0.04
CA ALA A 96 -21.23 1.70 -1.20
C ALA A 96 -21.12 2.66 -2.39
N LYS A 97 -19.95 2.66 -3.04
CA LYS A 97 -19.65 3.51 -4.19
C LYS A 97 -19.12 2.67 -5.34
N LYS A 98 -19.43 3.11 -6.55
CA LYS A 98 -18.69 2.69 -7.75
C LYS A 98 -17.25 3.17 -7.65
N GLU A 99 -16.35 2.45 -8.30
CA GLU A 99 -14.91 2.72 -8.27
C GLU A 99 -14.33 2.68 -6.84
N PHE A 100 -14.84 1.77 -5.99
CA PHE A 100 -14.51 1.70 -4.57
C PHE A 100 -13.02 1.56 -4.26
N LEU A 101 -12.24 0.89 -5.12
CA LEU A 101 -10.78 0.83 -4.98
C LEU A 101 -10.17 2.21 -5.21
N THR A 102 -10.43 2.82 -6.37
CA THR A 102 -9.92 4.15 -6.74
C THR A 102 -10.29 5.19 -5.68
N LYS A 103 -11.57 5.32 -5.36
CA LYS A 103 -12.06 6.32 -4.39
C LYS A 103 -11.56 6.06 -2.97
N GLY A 104 -11.37 4.80 -2.59
CA GLY A 104 -10.82 4.44 -1.29
C GLY A 104 -9.37 4.92 -1.12
N PHE A 105 -8.56 4.75 -2.16
CA PHE A 105 -7.17 5.21 -2.16
C PHE A 105 -7.05 6.72 -2.32
N GLU A 106 -7.87 7.35 -3.16
CA GLU A 106 -7.88 8.80 -3.34
C GLU A 106 -8.20 9.53 -2.03
N GLU A 107 -9.23 9.09 -1.31
CA GLU A 107 -9.63 9.73 -0.05
C GLU A 107 -8.59 9.54 1.07
N THR A 108 -7.88 8.42 1.05
CA THR A 108 -6.85 8.13 2.06
C THR A 108 -5.44 8.51 1.65
N GLN A 109 -5.25 9.16 0.50
CA GLN A 109 -3.93 9.49 -0.02
C GLN A 109 -3.08 10.26 1.01
N GLN A 110 -3.67 11.27 1.65
CA GLN A 110 -2.99 12.04 2.70
C GLN A 110 -2.60 11.19 3.92
N MET A 111 -3.47 10.27 4.34
CA MET A 111 -3.19 9.37 5.47
C MET A 111 -2.09 8.36 5.12
N ILE A 112 -2.09 7.89 3.87
CA ILE A 112 -1.05 7.01 3.35
C ILE A 112 0.29 7.75 3.34
N ASP A 113 0.34 8.98 2.82
CA ASP A 113 1.56 9.79 2.75
C ASP A 113 2.13 10.06 4.16
N GLN A 114 1.27 10.41 5.12
CA GLN A 114 1.64 10.59 6.52
C GLN A 114 2.20 9.29 7.14
N ALA A 115 1.50 8.17 6.93
CA ALA A 115 1.93 6.87 7.45
C ALA A 115 3.28 6.43 6.90
N VAL A 116 3.54 6.68 5.61
CA VAL A 116 4.82 6.40 4.97
C VAL A 116 5.91 7.31 5.53
N ALA A 117 5.65 8.62 5.66
CA ALA A 117 6.61 9.57 6.21
C ALA A 117 7.02 9.20 7.64
N GLU A 118 6.07 8.78 8.49
CA GLU A 118 6.33 8.33 9.86
C GLU A 118 7.25 7.10 9.90
N GLU A 119 7.03 6.11 9.03
CA GLU A 119 7.85 4.90 8.97
C GLU A 119 9.27 5.16 8.46
N MET A 120 9.39 6.12 7.53
CA MET A 120 10.65 6.46 6.85
C MET A 120 11.51 7.45 7.64
N ARG A 121 10.98 8.10 8.67
CA ARG A 121 11.75 9.00 9.53
C ARG A 121 12.99 8.29 10.12
N ILE A 122 14.17 8.85 9.88
CA ILE A 122 15.47 8.32 10.33
C ILE A 122 15.82 8.91 11.69
#